data_AF-A0A538CJ56-F1
#
_entry.id   AF-A0A538CJ56-F1
#
_cell.length_a   1.000
_cell.length_b   1.000
_cell.length_c   1.000
_cell.angle_alpha   90.00
_cell.angle_beta   90.00
_cell.angle_gamma   90.00
#
_symmetry.space_group_name_H-M   'P 1'
#
loop_
_entity.id
_entity.type
_entity.pdbx_description
1 polymer ?
#
loop_
_entity_poly.entity_id
_entity_poly.type
_entity_poly.pdbx_seq_one_letter_code
_entity_poly.pdbx_strand_id
1 'polypeptide(L)'
;MTARGTLVGRRAELARLGAALDRARQGTGGIVLLSGDAGVGKTRLIGELARNEADALVLQGAAGQTGTAPYGVVVAALRSGLRANPKALDGCGPLAAHLAMILPELGPPAESSDRATLIEALRSALAHLAADRPVLLVLDDLQYSDEATLELLSALAEPLAELSVLVLAVYRSDGLPRDHSLRRLRHELRRAGRLDELALGPLGSDEVAALLGSVLGAPPAPSLVHGVFESTQGTPFFVEELAAALRLSGALTNSAIGLELDSTTAIPVPDTVRDAVLIRASELSEDGLSARCRARTASRSCSSTAWRSSRTSAPRASATRSPARRCTPTCRGCAGARCTARSGRSSRPPAPRAARSPRTGSARATTSAPVTRCCAPW
;
A
#
# COMPACT_ATOMS: atom_id res chain seq x y z
N MET A 1 7.10 16.32 3.36
CA MET A 1 6.31 15.85 4.53
C MET A 1 6.59 16.76 5.73
N THR A 2 5.57 17.45 6.25
CA THR A 2 5.65 18.22 7.51
C THR A 2 5.30 17.31 8.69
N ALA A 3 6.32 16.71 9.32
CA ALA A 3 6.13 15.99 10.58
C ALA A 3 5.85 17.00 11.71
N ARG A 4 4.86 16.74 12.56
CA ARG A 4 4.56 17.58 13.74
C ARG A 4 5.21 16.97 14.99
N GLY A 5 6.21 17.67 15.53
CA GLY A 5 6.94 17.30 16.74
C GLY A 5 8.16 16.38 16.52
N THR A 6 8.88 16.10 17.60
CA THR A 6 10.13 15.32 17.65
C THR A 6 9.94 13.85 17.26
N LEU A 7 11.00 13.16 16.81
CA LEU A 7 11.01 11.70 16.71
C LEU A 7 11.40 11.08 18.06
N VAL A 8 10.55 10.21 18.60
CA VAL A 8 10.74 9.54 19.91
C VAL A 8 10.95 8.04 19.71
N GLY A 9 11.84 7.44 20.52
CA GLY A 9 12.11 5.99 20.57
C GLY A 9 12.82 5.35 19.37
N ARG A 10 12.98 6.06 18.25
CA ARG A 10 13.50 5.46 16.99
C ARG A 10 14.99 5.64 16.71
N ARG A 11 15.81 5.88 17.74
CA ARG A 11 17.26 6.19 17.55
C ARG A 11 18.05 5.02 16.96
N ALA A 12 17.75 3.78 17.36
CA ALA A 12 18.45 2.60 16.87
C ALA A 12 18.05 2.26 15.41
N GLU A 13 16.78 2.39 15.08
CA GLU A 13 16.25 2.18 13.73
C GLU A 13 16.74 3.24 12.75
N LEU A 14 16.76 4.51 13.17
CA LEU A 14 17.30 5.62 12.39
C LEU A 14 18.80 5.43 12.13
N ALA A 15 19.58 5.04 13.15
CA ALA A 15 21.01 4.75 13.00
C ALA A 15 21.27 3.55 12.07
N ARG A 16 20.46 2.48 12.13
CA ARG A 16 20.55 1.36 11.17
C ARG A 16 20.27 1.78 9.73
N LEU A 17 19.30 2.67 9.52
CA LEU A 17 18.96 3.19 8.18
C LEU A 17 20.02 4.15 7.64
N GLY A 18 20.54 5.07 8.46
CA GLY A 18 21.68 5.92 8.11
C GLY A 18 22.91 5.07 7.72
N ALA A 19 23.28 4.10 8.56
CA ALA A 19 24.37 3.18 8.28
C ALA A 19 24.12 2.23 7.08
N ALA A 20 22.90 2.13 6.56
CA ALA A 20 22.61 1.47 5.29
C ALA A 20 22.77 2.42 4.10
N LEU A 21 22.42 3.69 4.26
CA LEU A 21 22.66 4.73 3.26
C LEU A 21 24.15 5.08 3.14
N ASP A 22 24.93 5.00 4.22
CA ASP A 22 26.38 5.15 4.21
C ASP A 22 27.09 4.07 3.39
N ARG A 23 26.55 2.83 3.37
CA ARG A 23 27.03 1.77 2.47
C ARG A 23 26.71 2.12 1.01
N ALA A 24 25.52 2.64 0.74
CA ALA A 24 25.16 3.14 -0.59
C ALA A 24 26.03 4.34 -1.01
N ARG A 25 26.37 5.28 -0.13
CA ARG A 25 27.35 6.36 -0.39
C ARG A 25 28.72 5.82 -0.82
N GLN A 26 29.10 4.64 -0.34
CA GLN A 26 30.33 3.93 -0.68
C GLN A 26 30.17 3.00 -1.91
N GLY A 27 29.11 3.18 -2.71
CA GLY A 27 28.81 2.38 -3.91
C GLY A 27 28.22 0.99 -3.63
N THR A 28 28.00 0.63 -2.35
CA THR A 28 27.44 -0.67 -1.93
C THR A 28 25.98 -0.50 -1.53
N GLY A 29 25.10 -0.34 -2.53
CA GLY A 29 23.66 -0.24 -2.34
C GLY A 29 22.97 -1.55 -1.95
N GLY A 30 21.64 -1.55 -1.98
CA GLY A 30 20.84 -2.74 -1.66
C GLY A 30 19.40 -2.44 -1.24
N ILE A 31 18.75 -3.44 -0.63
CA ILE A 31 17.35 -3.37 -0.20
C ILE A 31 17.25 -3.55 1.32
N VAL A 32 16.65 -2.56 2.00
CA VAL A 32 16.18 -2.68 3.38
C VAL A 32 14.67 -2.87 3.37
N LEU A 33 14.18 -3.93 4.01
CA LEU A 33 12.74 -4.11 4.23
C LEU A 33 12.33 -3.53 5.58
N LEU A 34 11.48 -2.50 5.54
CA LEU A 34 10.95 -1.82 6.72
C LEU A 34 9.53 -2.32 7.04
N SER A 35 9.46 -3.24 8.00
CA SER A 35 8.23 -3.85 8.48
C SER A 35 7.73 -3.18 9.77
N GLY A 36 6.44 -3.33 10.04
CA GLY A 36 5.78 -2.81 11.24
C GLY A 36 4.30 -2.51 10.98
N ASP A 37 3.50 -2.49 12.03
CA ASP A 37 2.04 -2.38 11.88
C ASP A 37 1.59 -0.96 11.48
N ALA A 38 0.34 -0.78 11.04
CA ALA A 38 -0.20 0.58 10.82
C ALA A 38 -0.18 1.42 12.11
N GLY A 39 0.21 2.70 11.99
CA GLY A 39 0.35 3.63 13.12
C GLY A 39 1.65 3.51 13.93
N VAL A 40 2.55 2.56 13.61
CA VAL A 40 3.80 2.33 14.38
C VAL A 40 4.91 3.37 14.13
N GLY A 41 4.69 4.29 13.18
CA GLY A 41 5.60 5.42 12.89
C GLY A 41 6.51 5.25 11.67
N LYS A 42 6.33 4.23 10.81
CA LYS A 42 7.18 3.98 9.62
C LYS A 42 7.44 5.24 8.78
N THR A 43 6.38 5.91 8.33
CA THR A 43 6.45 7.15 7.53
C THR A 43 7.09 8.33 8.28
N ARG A 44 7.01 8.36 9.63
CA ARG A 44 7.64 9.38 10.48
C ARG A 44 9.15 9.15 10.60
N LEU A 45 9.60 7.89 10.71
CA LEU A 45 11.01 7.48 10.67
C LEU A 45 11.64 7.79 9.31
N ILE A 46 10.98 7.41 8.21
CA ILE A 46 11.41 7.73 6.84
C ILE A 46 11.55 9.25 6.66
N GLY A 47 10.59 10.01 7.17
CA GLY A 47 10.61 11.47 7.11
C GLY A 47 11.73 12.14 7.93
N GLU A 48 12.30 11.47 8.93
CA GLU A 48 13.47 11.94 9.68
C GLU A 48 14.77 11.56 8.97
N LEU A 49 14.87 10.32 8.45
CA LEU A 49 15.99 9.90 7.60
C LEU A 49 16.15 10.86 6.42
N ALA A 50 15.07 11.13 5.68
CA ALA A 50 15.05 12.09 4.58
C ALA A 50 15.32 13.57 4.98
N ARG A 51 15.36 13.90 6.28
CA ARG A 51 15.81 15.22 6.78
C ARG A 51 17.28 15.24 7.15
N ASN A 52 17.79 14.16 7.74
CA ASN A 52 19.18 14.05 8.17
C ASN A 52 20.11 13.88 6.96
N GLU A 53 19.71 13.05 6.00
CA GLU A 53 20.52 12.64 4.85
C GLU A 53 20.32 13.59 3.65
N ALA A 54 20.51 14.90 3.88
CA ALA A 54 20.09 15.98 2.96
C ALA A 54 20.91 16.07 1.64
N ASP A 55 22.03 15.37 1.55
CA ASP A 55 22.80 15.14 0.32
C ASP A 55 22.12 14.15 -0.65
N ALA A 56 21.32 13.22 -0.11
CA ALA A 56 20.73 12.13 -0.87
C ALA A 56 19.56 12.57 -1.75
N LEU A 57 19.44 11.96 -2.92
CA LEU A 57 18.26 12.08 -3.76
C LEU A 57 17.15 11.16 -3.23
N VAL A 58 16.25 11.72 -2.42
CA VAL A 58 15.09 11.01 -1.90
C VAL A 58 13.99 10.94 -2.97
N LEU A 59 13.61 9.71 -3.34
CA LEU A 59 12.53 9.40 -4.29
C LEU A 59 11.47 8.59 -3.56
N GLN A 60 10.21 9.04 -3.56
CA GLN A 60 9.14 8.40 -2.77
C GLN A 60 7.91 8.07 -3.62
N GLY A 61 7.55 6.79 -3.63
CA GLY A 61 6.29 6.26 -4.14
C GLY A 61 5.54 5.48 -3.05
N ALA A 62 4.24 5.26 -3.25
CA ALA A 62 3.41 4.42 -2.39
C ALA A 62 2.44 3.59 -3.25
N ALA A 63 2.09 2.38 -2.80
CA ALA A 63 1.12 1.54 -3.49
C ALA A 63 -0.33 2.02 -3.25
N GLY A 64 -1.14 2.01 -4.30
CA GLY A 64 -2.57 2.28 -4.19
C GLY A 64 -3.36 1.01 -3.87
N GLN A 65 -4.31 1.07 -2.95
CA GLN A 65 -5.19 -0.07 -2.60
C GLN A 65 -6.08 -0.56 -3.76
N THR A 66 -6.23 0.23 -4.82
CA THR A 66 -7.14 -0.05 -5.94
C THR A 66 -6.42 0.08 -7.27
N GLY A 67 -6.30 -1.03 -8.01
CA GLY A 67 -5.87 -1.02 -9.41
C GLY A 67 -4.42 -0.58 -9.65
N THR A 68 -3.44 -1.23 -9.01
CA THR A 68 -2.03 -1.02 -9.32
C THR A 68 -1.69 -1.38 -10.76
N ALA A 69 -1.33 -0.38 -11.56
CA ALA A 69 -0.62 -0.59 -12.81
C ALA A 69 0.77 -1.22 -12.54
N PRO A 70 1.31 -2.05 -13.44
CA PRO A 70 2.61 -2.68 -13.27
C PRO A 70 3.72 -1.67 -12.92
N TYR A 71 4.58 -2.02 -11.96
CA TYR A 71 5.68 -1.17 -11.48
C TYR A 71 5.22 0.13 -10.79
N GLY A 72 3.93 0.24 -10.42
CA GLY A 72 3.28 1.50 -10.06
C GLY A 72 3.93 2.28 -8.93
N VAL A 73 4.48 1.61 -7.92
CA VAL A 73 5.19 2.25 -6.79
C VAL A 73 6.51 2.87 -7.23
N VAL A 74 7.26 2.17 -8.08
CA VAL A 74 8.56 2.64 -8.62
C VAL A 74 8.32 3.79 -9.60
N VAL A 75 7.28 3.70 -10.44
CA VAL A 75 6.83 4.79 -11.31
C VAL A 75 6.43 6.03 -10.51
N ALA A 76 5.69 5.86 -9.39
CA ALA A 76 5.34 6.97 -8.50
C ALA A 76 6.57 7.62 -7.84
N ALA A 77 7.57 6.82 -7.48
CA ALA A 77 8.83 7.28 -6.90
C ALA A 77 9.69 8.05 -7.93
N LEU A 78 9.86 7.53 -9.14
CA LEU A 78 10.58 8.24 -10.22
C LEU A 78 9.85 9.54 -10.59
N ARG A 79 8.51 9.55 -10.65
CA ARG A 79 7.69 10.77 -10.79
C ARG A 79 7.89 11.77 -9.65
N SER A 80 8.29 11.35 -8.45
CA SER A 80 8.61 12.29 -7.36
C SER A 80 9.90 13.06 -7.64
N GLY A 81 10.91 12.40 -8.21
CA GLY A 81 12.15 13.05 -8.68
C GLY A 81 11.88 13.99 -9.86
N LEU A 82 11.10 13.55 -10.85
CA LEU A 82 10.75 14.37 -12.02
C LEU A 82 9.93 15.62 -11.65
N ARG A 83 9.16 15.60 -10.55
CA ARG A 83 8.49 16.81 -10.02
C ARG A 83 9.46 17.82 -9.39
N ALA A 84 10.62 17.39 -8.91
CA ALA A 84 11.65 18.26 -8.33
C ALA A 84 12.65 18.75 -9.40
N ASN A 85 13.00 17.89 -10.35
CA ASN A 85 13.77 18.21 -11.55
C ASN A 85 13.20 17.42 -12.75
N PRO A 86 12.45 18.07 -13.66
CA PRO A 86 11.89 17.40 -14.85
C PRO A 86 12.92 16.75 -15.77
N LYS A 87 14.20 17.16 -15.67
CA LYS A 87 15.33 16.65 -16.46
C LYS A 87 16.16 15.60 -15.73
N ALA A 88 15.70 15.07 -14.59
CA ALA A 88 16.46 14.10 -13.78
C ALA A 88 16.75 12.75 -14.47
N LEU A 89 16.18 12.52 -15.66
CA LEU A 89 16.44 11.34 -16.49
C LEU A 89 16.91 11.71 -17.92
N ASP A 90 17.22 12.98 -18.17
CA ASP A 90 17.81 13.44 -19.44
C ASP A 90 19.18 12.78 -19.62
N GLY A 91 19.28 11.79 -20.51
CA GLY A 91 20.52 11.05 -20.74
C GLY A 91 20.69 9.78 -19.90
N CYS A 92 19.61 9.18 -19.38
CA CYS A 92 19.60 7.85 -18.74
C CYS A 92 19.95 6.65 -19.66
N GLY A 93 20.66 6.89 -20.78
CA GLY A 93 21.18 5.87 -21.69
C GLY A 93 20.22 5.47 -22.84
N PRO A 94 20.63 4.50 -23.68
CA PRO A 94 19.88 4.09 -24.88
C PRO A 94 18.53 3.41 -24.57
N LEU A 95 18.27 3.06 -23.31
CA LEU A 95 17.04 2.38 -22.89
C LEU A 95 15.91 3.33 -22.47
N ALA A 96 16.10 4.65 -22.58
CA ALA A 96 15.10 5.67 -22.24
C ALA A 96 13.73 5.42 -22.91
N ALA A 97 13.70 4.96 -24.17
CA ALA A 97 12.46 4.64 -24.89
C ALA A 97 11.69 3.44 -24.29
N HIS A 98 12.38 2.48 -23.65
CA HIS A 98 11.73 1.39 -22.93
C HIS A 98 11.19 1.88 -21.58
N LEU A 99 11.90 2.78 -20.90
CA LEU A 99 11.42 3.41 -19.67
C LEU A 99 10.19 4.32 -19.92
N ALA A 100 10.12 4.95 -21.10
CA ALA A 100 8.98 5.76 -21.53
C ALA A 100 7.67 4.95 -21.68
N MET A 101 7.73 3.61 -21.75
CA MET A 101 6.54 2.73 -21.68
C MET A 101 5.77 2.87 -20.37
N ILE A 102 6.47 3.22 -19.27
CA ILE A 102 5.89 3.37 -17.92
C ILE A 102 5.99 4.81 -17.39
N LEU A 103 6.82 5.64 -18.02
CA LEU A 103 6.96 7.09 -17.79
C LEU A 103 6.83 7.87 -19.12
N PRO A 104 5.61 8.02 -19.69
CA PRO A 104 5.40 8.73 -20.96
C PRO A 104 5.90 10.19 -20.98
N GLU A 105 6.15 10.78 -19.81
CA GLU A 105 6.79 12.08 -19.64
C GLU A 105 8.22 12.15 -20.23
N LEU A 106 8.88 11.01 -20.46
CA LEU A 106 10.22 10.90 -21.04
C LEU A 106 10.25 10.96 -22.58
N GLY A 107 9.09 11.04 -23.24
CA GLY A 107 8.98 11.16 -24.69
C GLY A 107 8.45 9.89 -25.39
N PRO A 108 8.80 9.65 -26.66
CA PRO A 108 8.22 8.56 -27.44
C PRO A 108 8.66 7.18 -26.90
N PRO A 109 7.71 6.27 -26.60
CA PRO A 109 8.04 4.92 -26.16
C PRO A 109 8.54 4.04 -27.30
N ALA A 110 9.24 2.97 -26.95
CA ALA A 110 9.59 1.89 -27.88
C ALA A 110 8.34 1.15 -28.38
N GLU A 111 8.38 0.60 -29.60
CA GLU A 111 7.24 -0.15 -30.18
C GLU A 111 6.85 -1.39 -29.35
N SER A 112 7.82 -1.98 -28.65
CA SER A 112 7.61 -3.00 -27.63
C SER A 112 8.79 -3.01 -26.64
N SER A 113 8.60 -3.62 -25.48
CA SER A 113 9.66 -3.95 -24.54
C SER A 113 9.39 -5.35 -24.00
N ASP A 114 10.43 -6.18 -23.91
CA ASP A 114 10.38 -7.32 -22.99
C ASP A 114 10.62 -6.86 -21.55
N ARG A 115 10.47 -7.81 -20.62
CA ARG A 115 10.61 -7.58 -19.19
C ARG A 115 12.06 -7.33 -18.75
N ALA A 116 13.03 -8.04 -19.31
CA ALA A 116 14.43 -7.91 -18.92
C ALA A 116 14.98 -6.54 -19.32
N THR A 117 14.62 -6.10 -20.53
CA THR A 117 14.93 -4.77 -21.07
C THR A 117 14.34 -3.65 -20.21
N LEU A 118 13.12 -3.82 -19.67
CA LEU A 118 12.50 -2.84 -18.77
C LEU A 118 13.15 -2.82 -17.37
N ILE A 119 13.53 -3.97 -16.82
CA ILE A 119 14.31 -4.05 -15.57
C ILE A 119 15.67 -3.36 -15.76
N GLU A 120 16.34 -3.58 -16.88
CA GLU A 120 17.63 -2.97 -17.20
C GLU A 120 17.52 -1.47 -17.50
N ALA A 121 16.41 -1.02 -18.08
CA ALA A 121 16.09 0.42 -18.23
C ALA A 121 15.89 1.09 -16.86
N LEU A 122 15.20 0.44 -15.93
CA LEU A 122 15.02 0.90 -14.55
C LEU A 122 16.35 0.90 -13.77
N ARG A 123 17.18 -0.13 -13.94
CA ARG A 123 18.55 -0.18 -13.38
C ARG A 123 19.40 0.97 -13.90
N SER A 124 19.38 1.20 -15.21
CA SER A 124 20.13 2.29 -15.88
C SER A 124 19.66 3.68 -15.41
N ALA A 125 18.35 3.86 -15.21
CA ALA A 125 17.80 5.08 -14.64
C ALA A 125 18.23 5.31 -13.19
N LEU A 126 18.19 4.28 -12.34
CA LEU A 126 18.67 4.38 -10.97
C LEU A 126 20.18 4.64 -10.89
N ALA A 127 20.97 4.01 -11.77
CA ALA A 127 22.41 4.26 -11.87
C ALA A 127 22.72 5.70 -12.31
N HIS A 128 21.99 6.24 -13.30
CA HIS A 128 22.10 7.62 -13.75
C HIS A 128 21.74 8.62 -12.62
N LEU A 129 20.63 8.38 -11.92
CA LEU A 129 20.19 9.19 -10.78
C LEU A 129 21.18 9.15 -9.59
N ALA A 130 21.97 8.08 -9.49
CA ALA A 130 22.94 7.82 -8.41
C ALA A 130 24.39 8.18 -8.76
N ALA A 131 24.65 8.80 -9.92
CA ALA A 131 25.99 9.10 -10.40
C ALA A 131 26.71 10.16 -9.54
N ASP A 132 26.00 11.24 -9.17
CA ASP A 132 26.57 12.38 -8.43
C ASP A 132 26.40 12.30 -6.90
N ARG A 133 25.47 11.46 -6.42
CA ARG A 133 25.02 11.39 -5.01
C ARG A 133 24.23 10.11 -4.73
N PRO A 134 24.14 9.65 -3.46
CA PRO A 134 23.32 8.49 -3.12
C PRO A 134 21.83 8.74 -3.41
N VAL A 135 21.12 7.70 -3.84
CA VAL A 135 19.66 7.68 -4.01
C VAL A 135 19.00 6.91 -2.87
N LEU A 136 18.01 7.52 -2.21
CA LEU A 136 17.12 6.86 -1.26
C LEU A 136 15.77 6.62 -1.94
N LEU A 137 15.56 5.40 -2.46
CA LEU A 137 14.32 5.00 -3.12
C LEU A 137 13.34 4.42 -2.09
N VAL A 138 12.42 5.24 -1.60
CA VAL A 138 11.34 4.85 -0.70
C VAL A 138 10.16 4.30 -1.49
N LEU A 139 9.78 3.06 -1.20
CA LEU A 139 8.63 2.38 -1.78
C LEU A 139 7.68 1.99 -0.64
N ASP A 140 6.63 2.79 -0.41
CA ASP A 140 5.72 2.64 0.73
C ASP A 140 4.50 1.75 0.43
N ASP A 141 3.94 1.17 1.49
CA ASP A 141 2.77 0.28 1.48
C ASP A 141 2.83 -0.91 0.49
N LEU A 142 3.99 -1.56 0.34
CA LEU A 142 4.19 -2.65 -0.63
C LEU A 142 3.22 -3.85 -0.51
N GLN A 143 2.45 -3.97 0.57
CA GLN A 143 1.37 -4.96 0.69
C GLN A 143 0.18 -4.72 -0.26
N TYR A 144 0.15 -3.60 -0.97
CA TYR A 144 -0.82 -3.33 -2.04
C TYR A 144 -0.16 -3.30 -3.44
N SER A 145 1.12 -3.68 -3.57
CA SER A 145 1.85 -3.69 -4.85
C SER A 145 1.43 -4.84 -5.78
N ASP A 146 1.59 -4.60 -7.08
CA ASP A 146 1.50 -5.62 -8.13
C ASP A 146 2.69 -6.59 -8.10
N GLU A 147 2.48 -7.80 -8.64
CA GLU A 147 3.53 -8.84 -8.73
C GLU A 147 4.77 -8.38 -9.50
N ALA A 148 4.60 -7.55 -10.54
CA ALA A 148 5.72 -7.09 -11.37
C ALA A 148 6.63 -6.11 -10.61
N THR A 149 6.09 -5.24 -9.75
CA THR A 149 6.85 -4.46 -8.76
C THR A 149 7.63 -5.38 -7.82
N LEU A 150 6.99 -6.41 -7.26
CA LEU A 150 7.64 -7.27 -6.26
C LEU A 150 8.76 -8.14 -6.86
N GLU A 151 8.54 -8.73 -8.02
CA GLU A 151 9.57 -9.49 -8.72
C GLU A 151 10.65 -8.60 -9.37
N LEU A 152 10.35 -7.34 -9.71
CA LEU A 152 11.36 -6.32 -10.05
C LEU A 152 12.32 -6.10 -8.87
N LEU A 153 11.82 -6.08 -7.62
CA LEU A 153 12.67 -5.97 -6.44
C LEU A 153 13.55 -7.21 -6.23
N SER A 154 13.06 -8.43 -6.51
CA SER A 154 13.92 -9.62 -6.56
C SER A 154 15.03 -9.48 -7.62
N ALA A 155 14.71 -8.96 -8.82
CA ALA A 155 15.65 -8.83 -9.93
C ALA A 155 16.69 -7.71 -9.75
N LEU A 156 16.34 -6.59 -9.09
CA LEU A 156 17.26 -5.48 -8.81
C LEU A 156 18.18 -5.75 -7.61
N ALA A 157 17.85 -6.71 -6.74
CA ALA A 157 18.56 -6.93 -5.47
C ALA A 157 20.06 -7.28 -5.58
N GLU A 158 20.47 -7.89 -6.69
CA GLU A 158 21.88 -8.16 -6.98
C GLU A 158 22.56 -6.94 -7.64
N PRO A 159 22.07 -6.36 -8.76
CA PRO A 159 22.71 -5.18 -9.36
C PRO A 159 22.71 -3.93 -8.48
N LEU A 160 21.80 -3.79 -7.51
CA LEU A 160 21.82 -2.70 -6.53
C LEU A 160 23.08 -2.71 -5.64
N ALA A 161 23.75 -3.86 -5.48
CA ALA A 161 24.98 -3.95 -4.69
C ALA A 161 26.20 -3.25 -5.33
N GLU A 162 26.08 -2.82 -6.59
CA GLU A 162 27.11 -2.10 -7.36
C GLU A 162 26.73 -0.62 -7.62
N LEU A 163 25.61 -0.15 -7.04
CA LEU A 163 25.07 1.18 -7.26
C LEU A 163 24.98 1.96 -5.95
N SER A 164 25.06 3.29 -6.02
CA SER A 164 24.87 4.19 -4.87
C SER A 164 23.38 4.37 -4.52
N VAL A 165 22.62 3.27 -4.43
CA VAL A 165 21.15 3.25 -4.30
C VAL A 165 20.74 2.42 -3.09
N LEU A 166 20.08 3.04 -2.12
CA LEU A 166 19.37 2.35 -1.05
C LEU A 166 17.87 2.29 -1.39
N VAL A 167 17.33 1.07 -1.57
CA VAL A 167 15.88 0.87 -1.66
C VAL A 167 15.33 0.59 -0.26
N LEU A 168 14.53 1.53 0.24
CA LEU A 168 13.79 1.39 1.49
C LEU A 168 12.37 0.95 1.17
N ALA A 169 12.16 -0.36 1.21
CA ALA A 169 10.94 -1.03 0.80
C ALA A 169 10.07 -1.34 2.03
N VAL A 170 8.95 -0.62 2.15
CA VAL A 170 8.18 -0.48 3.40
C VAL A 170 6.85 -1.22 3.27
N TYR A 171 6.44 -1.93 4.33
CA TYR A 171 5.17 -2.67 4.31
C TYR A 171 4.56 -2.85 5.71
N ARG A 172 3.26 -3.19 5.74
CA ARG A 172 2.50 -3.55 6.94
C ARG A 172 2.70 -5.01 7.33
N SER A 173 3.16 -5.27 8.55
CA SER A 173 3.21 -6.63 9.11
C SER A 173 1.84 -7.18 9.48
N ASP A 174 0.87 -6.32 9.80
CA ASP A 174 -0.49 -6.71 10.12
C ASP A 174 -1.29 -7.17 8.89
N GLY A 175 -1.99 -8.30 9.01
CA GLY A 175 -2.96 -8.79 8.02
C GLY A 175 -2.45 -9.64 6.84
N LEU A 176 -1.15 -9.62 6.52
CA LEU A 176 -0.58 -10.29 5.33
C LEU A 176 -1.01 -11.77 5.16
N PRO A 177 -1.73 -12.16 4.07
CA PRO A 177 -2.05 -13.55 3.75
C PRO A 177 -0.81 -14.46 3.63
N ARG A 178 -0.98 -15.78 3.78
CA ARG A 178 0.15 -16.76 3.80
C ARG A 178 0.81 -16.95 2.44
N ASP A 179 0.02 -16.76 1.40
CA ASP A 179 0.28 -16.92 -0.03
C ASP A 179 0.73 -15.61 -0.71
N HIS A 180 0.60 -14.46 -0.04
CA HIS A 180 0.97 -13.17 -0.61
C HIS A 180 2.47 -13.08 -0.93
N SER A 181 2.76 -12.73 -2.18
CA SER A 181 4.08 -12.68 -2.82
C SER A 181 5.15 -11.85 -2.11
N LEU A 182 4.80 -10.90 -1.24
CA LEU A 182 5.77 -10.26 -0.34
C LEU A 182 6.54 -11.28 0.51
N ARG A 183 5.90 -12.39 0.90
CA ARG A 183 6.54 -13.49 1.63
C ARG A 183 7.52 -14.27 0.76
N ARG A 184 7.25 -14.39 -0.55
CA ARG A 184 8.15 -14.97 -1.55
C ARG A 184 9.37 -14.07 -1.77
N LEU A 185 9.16 -12.78 -2.05
CA LEU A 185 10.24 -11.77 -2.15
C LEU A 185 11.15 -11.80 -0.91
N ARG A 186 10.59 -11.74 0.30
CA ARG A 186 11.34 -11.86 1.56
C ARG A 186 12.17 -13.15 1.65
N HIS A 187 11.64 -14.27 1.17
CA HIS A 187 12.37 -15.55 1.19
C HIS A 187 13.51 -15.60 0.16
N GLU A 188 13.27 -15.07 -1.05
CA GLU A 188 14.27 -14.98 -2.13
C GLU A 188 15.44 -14.07 -1.71
N LEU A 189 15.16 -12.83 -1.29
CA LEU A 189 16.20 -11.88 -0.83
C LEU A 189 17.01 -12.43 0.35
N ARG A 190 16.35 -13.11 1.31
CA ARG A 190 17.01 -13.70 2.48
C ARG A 190 17.91 -14.87 2.09
N ARG A 191 17.52 -15.69 1.11
CA ARG A 191 18.36 -16.78 0.59
C ARG A 191 19.55 -16.27 -0.21
N ALA A 192 19.40 -15.16 -0.93
CA ALA A 192 20.48 -14.51 -1.67
C ALA A 192 21.46 -13.72 -0.78
N GLY A 193 21.18 -13.57 0.52
CA GLY A 193 21.98 -12.71 1.42
C GLY A 193 21.85 -11.21 1.12
N ARG A 194 20.82 -10.80 0.36
CA ARG A 194 20.56 -9.41 -0.07
C ARG A 194 19.44 -8.74 0.73
N LEU A 195 19.15 -9.22 1.95
CA LEU A 195 18.09 -8.70 2.82
C LEU A 195 18.66 -8.13 4.13
N ASP A 196 18.56 -6.82 4.30
CA ASP A 196 18.56 -6.17 5.62
C ASP A 196 17.09 -5.99 6.06
N GLU A 197 16.70 -6.53 7.20
CA GLU A 197 15.30 -6.53 7.68
C GLU A 197 15.19 -5.74 9.00
N LEU A 198 14.32 -4.73 9.00
CA LEU A 198 14.08 -3.83 10.12
C LEU A 198 12.60 -3.88 10.49
N ALA A 199 12.29 -4.17 11.75
CA ALA A 199 10.93 -4.29 12.26
C ALA A 199 10.70 -3.22 13.33
N LEU A 200 9.76 -2.31 13.09
CA LEU A 200 9.30 -1.36 14.09
C LEU A 200 8.21 -2.01 14.93
N GLY A 201 8.56 -2.36 16.17
CA GLY A 201 7.59 -2.67 17.22
C GLY A 201 6.97 -1.39 17.82
N PRO A 202 5.95 -1.50 18.68
CA PRO A 202 5.43 -0.38 19.47
C PRO A 202 6.51 0.26 20.37
N LEU A 203 6.22 1.45 20.91
CA LEU A 203 7.09 2.14 21.86
C LEU A 203 7.00 1.53 23.26
N GLY A 204 8.10 1.60 24.01
CA GLY A 204 8.13 1.28 25.44
C GLY A 204 7.47 2.36 26.32
N SER A 205 7.22 2.05 27.60
CA SER A 205 6.57 2.97 28.54
C SER A 205 7.28 4.33 28.66
N ASP A 206 8.61 4.34 28.73
CA ASP A 206 9.41 5.57 28.84
C ASP A 206 9.36 6.42 27.57
N GLU A 207 9.23 5.76 26.41
CA GLU A 207 9.08 6.40 25.11
C GLU A 207 7.67 6.95 24.91
N VAL A 208 6.65 6.27 25.45
CA VAL A 208 5.28 6.81 25.57
C VAL A 208 5.27 8.03 26.49
N ALA A 209 6.00 8.02 27.62
CA ALA A 209 6.13 9.19 28.49
C ALA A 209 6.78 10.38 27.77
N ALA A 210 7.85 10.14 27.01
CA ALA A 210 8.50 11.17 26.20
C ALA A 210 7.62 11.70 25.06
N LEU A 211 6.85 10.83 24.39
CA LEU A 211 5.90 11.22 23.34
C LEU A 211 4.74 12.03 23.91
N LEU A 212 4.15 11.59 25.01
CA LEU A 212 3.13 12.34 25.76
C LEU A 212 3.65 13.72 26.17
N GLY A 213 4.84 13.80 26.76
CA GLY A 213 5.47 15.08 27.12
C GLY A 213 5.64 16.02 25.93
N SER A 214 6.02 15.48 24.76
CA SER A 214 6.17 16.27 23.53
C SER A 214 4.85 16.74 22.91
N VAL A 215 3.72 16.06 23.15
CA VAL A 215 2.40 16.45 22.59
C VAL A 215 1.62 17.34 23.55
N LEU A 216 1.73 17.09 24.87
CA LEU A 216 1.07 17.87 25.91
C LEU A 216 1.84 19.16 26.23
N GLY A 217 3.17 19.15 26.10
CA GLY A 217 4.05 20.31 26.35
C GLY A 217 4.55 20.41 27.80
N ALA A 218 4.25 19.42 28.64
CA ALA A 218 4.69 19.29 30.03
C ALA A 218 4.83 17.80 30.38
N PRO A 219 5.70 17.42 31.34
CA PRO A 219 5.94 16.01 31.65
C PRO A 219 4.66 15.32 32.18
N PRO A 220 4.30 14.13 31.68
CA PRO A 220 3.19 13.34 32.22
C PRO A 220 3.61 12.64 33.52
N ALA A 221 2.68 12.53 34.47
CA ALA A 221 2.90 11.71 35.66
C ALA A 221 2.83 10.21 35.34
N PRO A 222 3.50 9.33 36.12
CA PRO A 222 3.53 7.88 35.85
C PRO A 222 2.14 7.21 35.75
N SER A 223 1.14 7.72 36.46
CA SER A 223 -0.26 7.25 36.39
C SER A 223 -0.89 7.49 35.01
N LEU A 224 -0.70 8.68 34.44
CA LEU A 224 -1.13 9.02 33.08
C LEU A 224 -0.37 8.19 32.04
N VAL A 225 0.95 8.04 32.19
CA VAL A 225 1.77 7.20 31.30
C VAL A 225 1.26 5.77 31.27
N HIS A 226 1.02 5.16 32.44
CA HIS A 226 0.52 3.78 32.54
C HIS A 226 -0.87 3.63 31.91
N GLY A 227 -1.82 4.52 32.22
CA GLY A 227 -3.17 4.48 31.66
C GLY A 227 -3.21 4.64 30.14
N VAL A 228 -2.35 5.50 29.58
CA VAL A 228 -2.17 5.64 28.12
C VAL A 228 -1.48 4.40 27.54
N PHE A 229 -0.42 3.89 28.18
CA PHE A 229 0.31 2.72 27.69
C PHE A 229 -0.60 1.49 27.59
N GLU A 230 -1.37 1.17 28.64
CA GLU A 230 -2.35 0.08 28.62
C GLU A 230 -3.40 0.26 27.52
N SER A 231 -3.92 1.48 27.35
CA SER A 231 -4.96 1.79 26.36
C SER A 231 -4.47 1.75 24.90
N THR A 232 -3.18 2.01 24.65
CA THR A 232 -2.60 2.18 23.31
C THR A 232 -1.62 1.08 22.90
N GLN A 233 -1.18 0.26 23.87
CA GLN A 233 -0.13 -0.76 23.75
C GLN A 233 1.13 -0.22 23.04
N GLY A 234 1.52 1.02 23.39
CA GLY A 234 2.70 1.70 22.84
C GLY A 234 2.58 2.17 21.38
N THR A 235 1.41 2.10 20.75
CA THR A 235 1.25 2.49 19.34
C THR A 235 1.31 4.03 19.20
N PRO A 236 2.32 4.63 18.53
CA PRO A 236 2.51 6.08 18.46
C PRO A 236 1.28 6.85 18.01
N PHE A 237 0.61 6.39 16.94
CA PHE A 237 -0.62 7.03 16.46
C PHE A 237 -1.73 7.08 17.53
N PHE A 238 -1.95 5.99 18.26
CA PHE A 238 -2.96 5.97 19.32
C PHE A 238 -2.54 6.81 20.55
N VAL A 239 -1.24 6.93 20.82
CA VAL A 239 -0.71 7.83 21.87
C VAL A 239 -0.89 9.30 21.47
N GLU A 240 -0.56 9.68 20.23
CA GLU A 240 -0.74 11.04 19.70
C GLU A 240 -2.23 11.45 19.71
N GLU A 241 -3.13 10.59 19.21
CA GLU A 241 -4.58 10.86 19.20
C GLU A 241 -5.20 10.92 20.60
N LEU A 242 -4.80 10.03 21.52
CA LEU A 242 -5.30 10.07 22.90
C LEU A 242 -4.77 11.30 23.66
N ALA A 243 -3.51 11.68 23.47
CA ALA A 243 -2.96 12.91 24.03
C ALA A 243 -3.68 14.17 23.51
N ALA A 244 -4.02 14.20 22.21
CA ALA A 244 -4.81 15.26 21.61
C ALA A 244 -6.22 15.34 22.23
N ALA A 245 -6.91 14.21 22.39
CA ALA A 245 -8.24 14.17 23.00
C ALA A 245 -8.24 14.60 24.48
N LEU A 246 -7.25 14.14 25.27
CA LEU A 246 -7.09 14.57 26.68
C LEU A 246 -6.79 16.07 26.81
N ARG A 247 -6.02 16.63 25.88
CA ARG A 247 -5.75 18.08 25.80
C ARG A 247 -6.97 18.90 25.38
N LEU A 248 -7.85 18.33 24.55
CA LEU A 248 -9.09 18.99 24.09
C LEU A 248 -10.25 18.88 25.09
N SER A 249 -10.33 17.80 25.88
CA SER A 249 -11.37 17.63 26.91
C SER A 249 -11.12 18.44 28.19
N GLY A 250 -9.90 18.95 28.39
CA GLY A 250 -9.49 19.61 29.63
C GLY A 250 -9.30 18.66 30.81
N ALA A 251 -9.31 17.34 30.58
CA ALA A 251 -9.25 16.29 31.62
C ALA A 251 -7.86 16.11 32.26
N LEU A 252 -6.98 17.10 32.16
CA LEU A 252 -5.59 17.06 32.61
C LEU A 252 -5.37 18.13 33.69
N THR A 253 -4.85 17.70 34.84
CA THR A 253 -4.49 18.57 35.96
C THR A 253 -2.98 18.53 36.19
N ASN A 254 -2.40 19.63 36.69
CA ASN A 254 -0.99 19.66 37.11
C ASN A 254 -0.88 19.15 38.56
N SER A 255 -0.10 18.10 38.78
CA SER A 255 0.29 17.61 40.11
C SER A 255 1.77 17.94 40.41
N ALA A 256 2.23 17.59 41.60
CA ALA A 256 3.64 17.71 41.97
C ALA A 256 4.58 16.77 41.20
N ILE A 257 4.05 15.77 40.47
CA ILE A 257 4.82 14.76 39.72
C ILE A 257 4.55 14.76 38.20
N GLY A 258 3.74 15.69 37.70
CA GLY A 258 3.50 15.89 36.26
C GLY A 258 2.02 16.19 35.93
N LEU A 259 1.65 16.03 34.66
CA LEU A 259 0.25 16.03 34.23
C LEU A 259 -0.43 14.71 34.62
N GLU A 260 -1.56 14.81 35.31
CA GLU A 260 -2.41 13.70 35.73
C GLU A 260 -3.82 13.82 35.12
N LEU A 261 -4.52 12.68 35.03
CA LEU A 261 -5.96 12.69 34.71
C LEU A 261 -6.74 13.27 35.89
N ASP A 262 -7.75 14.09 35.61
CA ASP A 262 -8.80 14.36 36.60
C ASP A 262 -9.46 13.03 36.99
N SER A 263 -9.48 12.71 38.29
CA SER A 263 -9.96 11.43 38.83
C SER A 263 -11.46 11.17 38.59
N THR A 264 -12.21 12.19 38.17
CA THR A 264 -13.62 12.06 37.76
C THR A 264 -13.80 11.67 36.29
N THR A 265 -12.76 11.77 35.46
CA THR A 265 -12.87 11.66 34.01
C THR A 265 -12.30 10.34 33.46
N ALA A 266 -13.14 9.55 32.82
CA ALA A 266 -12.71 8.35 32.10
C ALA A 266 -11.86 8.72 30.86
N ILE A 267 -10.87 7.87 30.54
CA ILE A 267 -10.02 8.03 29.35
C ILE A 267 -10.92 8.09 28.10
N PRO A 268 -10.93 9.21 27.34
CA PRO A 268 -11.78 9.34 26.17
C PRO A 268 -11.24 8.45 25.03
N VAL A 269 -12.13 7.78 24.30
CA VAL A 269 -11.75 7.08 23.05
C VAL A 269 -11.98 8.04 21.89
N PRO A 270 -10.94 8.53 21.20
CA PRO A 270 -11.11 9.41 20.06
C PRO A 270 -11.80 8.70 18.89
N ASP A 271 -12.63 9.41 18.13
CA ASP A 271 -13.31 8.80 16.97
C ASP A 271 -12.31 8.44 15.84
N THR A 272 -11.17 9.13 15.74
CA THR A 272 -10.03 8.72 14.90
C THR A 272 -9.46 7.34 15.28
N VAL A 273 -9.41 7.01 16.58
CA VAL A 273 -9.02 5.69 17.08
C VAL A 273 -10.13 4.66 16.80
N ARG A 274 -11.40 5.04 16.98
CA ARG A 274 -12.55 4.21 16.61
C ARG A 274 -12.50 3.84 15.12
N ASP A 275 -12.32 4.80 14.24
CA ASP A 275 -12.31 4.61 12.79
C ASP A 275 -11.09 3.80 12.33
N ALA A 276 -9.89 4.07 12.87
CA ALA A 276 -8.70 3.26 12.61
C ALA A 276 -8.86 1.79 13.07
N VAL A 277 -9.59 1.55 14.16
CA VAL A 277 -9.94 0.19 14.62
C VAL A 277 -11.01 -0.45 13.74
N LEU A 278 -12.01 0.30 13.26
CA LEU A 278 -13.06 -0.19 12.36
C LEU A 278 -12.51 -0.54 10.96
N ILE A 279 -11.63 0.30 10.40
CA ILE A 279 -10.93 0.02 9.14
C ILE A 279 -10.12 -1.27 9.27
N ARG A 280 -9.29 -1.40 10.31
CA ARG A 280 -8.54 -2.65 10.60
C ARG A 280 -9.44 -3.86 10.83
N ALA A 281 -10.63 -3.68 11.41
CA ALA A 281 -11.60 -4.76 11.55
C ALA A 281 -12.18 -5.20 10.20
N SER A 282 -12.34 -4.28 9.23
CA SER A 282 -12.78 -4.60 7.87
C SER A 282 -11.69 -5.19 6.96
N GLU A 283 -10.40 -4.92 7.25
CA GLU A 283 -9.26 -5.58 6.58
C GLU A 283 -9.06 -7.04 7.02
N LEU A 284 -9.66 -7.45 8.14
CA LEU A 284 -9.72 -8.85 8.56
C LEU A 284 -10.90 -9.54 7.87
N SER A 285 -10.65 -10.64 7.17
CA SER A 285 -11.70 -11.43 6.51
C SER A 285 -12.79 -11.88 7.48
N GLU A 286 -13.99 -12.18 6.95
CA GLU A 286 -15.14 -12.62 7.75
C GLU A 286 -14.83 -13.86 8.61
N ASP A 287 -13.94 -14.74 8.15
CA ASP A 287 -13.40 -15.86 8.92
C ASP A 287 -12.57 -15.42 10.13
N GLY A 288 -11.69 -14.42 9.96
CA GLY A 288 -10.87 -13.84 11.03
C GLY A 288 -11.72 -13.16 12.10
N LEU A 289 -12.72 -12.39 11.69
CA LEU A 289 -13.73 -11.83 12.60
C LEU A 289 -14.52 -12.93 13.32
N SER A 290 -14.95 -13.96 12.58
CA SER A 290 -15.69 -15.11 13.12
C SER A 290 -14.88 -15.97 14.09
N ALA A 291 -13.55 -16.04 13.93
CA ALA A 291 -12.65 -16.68 14.87
C ALA A 291 -12.45 -15.82 16.13
N ARG A 292 -12.23 -14.51 15.98
CA ARG A 292 -11.99 -13.58 17.10
C ARG A 292 -13.23 -13.38 17.99
N CYS A 293 -14.43 -13.37 17.39
CA CYS A 293 -15.69 -13.40 18.15
C CYS A 293 -15.84 -14.68 18.98
N ARG A 294 -15.52 -15.85 18.42
CA ARG A 294 -15.53 -17.14 19.14
C ARG A 294 -14.52 -17.17 20.30
N ALA A 295 -13.33 -16.62 20.10
CA ALA A 295 -12.34 -16.48 21.17
C ALA A 295 -12.83 -15.57 22.30
N ARG A 296 -13.48 -14.43 21.99
CA ARG A 296 -13.98 -13.49 23.02
C ARG A 296 -15.22 -14.01 23.78
N THR A 297 -15.94 -14.99 23.24
CA THR A 297 -16.96 -15.74 24.01
C THR A 297 -16.39 -16.82 24.92
N ALA A 298 -15.12 -17.23 24.76
CA ALA A 298 -14.48 -18.24 25.61
C ALA A 298 -13.87 -17.64 26.89
N SER A 299 -13.47 -16.36 26.87
CA SER A 299 -12.80 -15.68 27.99
C SER A 299 -13.74 -14.92 28.96
N ARG A 300 -15.06 -15.11 28.85
CA ARG A 300 -16.04 -14.63 29.84
C ARG A 300 -17.04 -15.74 30.17
N SER A 301 -17.08 -16.14 31.43
CA SER A 301 -18.05 -17.11 31.98
C SER A 301 -19.48 -16.64 31.72
N CYS A 302 -20.21 -17.36 30.85
CA CYS A 302 -21.52 -16.94 30.38
C CYS A 302 -22.65 -17.40 31.32
N SER A 303 -23.09 -16.53 32.22
CA SER A 303 -24.38 -16.68 32.91
C SER A 303 -25.52 -16.33 31.95
N SER A 304 -26.11 -17.34 31.31
CA SER A 304 -26.94 -17.18 30.13
C SER A 304 -28.40 -16.78 30.40
N THR A 305 -28.67 -15.47 30.54
CA THR A 305 -30.04 -14.91 30.49
C THR A 305 -30.08 -13.62 29.67
N ALA A 306 -31.21 -13.39 28.98
CA ALA A 306 -31.59 -12.15 28.29
C ALA A 306 -30.70 -11.64 27.14
N TRP A 307 -30.95 -12.12 25.91
CA TRP A 307 -30.91 -11.27 24.70
C TRP A 307 -31.80 -11.83 23.55
N ARG A 308 -33.12 -11.75 23.70
CA ARG A 308 -34.09 -12.10 22.62
C ARG A 308 -35.44 -11.36 22.75
N SER A 309 -35.46 -10.03 22.71
CA SER A 309 -36.73 -9.26 22.71
C SER A 309 -36.60 -7.78 22.33
N SER A 310 -36.29 -7.45 21.06
CA SER A 310 -36.43 -6.07 20.52
C SER A 310 -36.26 -5.96 18.99
N ARG A 311 -37.29 -6.32 18.21
CA ARG A 311 -37.45 -5.86 16.80
C ARG A 311 -38.93 -5.60 16.48
N THR A 312 -39.49 -4.56 17.12
CA THR A 312 -40.90 -4.18 16.93
C THR A 312 -41.16 -2.69 17.18
N SER A 313 -40.76 -1.84 16.23
CA SER A 313 -41.38 -0.51 16.03
C SER A 313 -40.95 0.11 14.69
N ALA A 314 -41.92 0.35 13.82
CA ALA A 314 -41.82 1.25 12.67
C ALA A 314 -43.19 1.93 12.51
N PRO A 315 -43.27 3.27 12.46
CA PRO A 315 -44.55 3.97 12.45
C PRO A 315 -45.25 3.86 11.08
N ARG A 316 -46.58 3.90 11.11
CA ARG A 316 -47.42 3.97 9.90
C ARG A 316 -47.58 5.41 9.43
N ALA A 317 -47.63 5.60 8.11
CA ALA A 317 -48.26 6.76 7.48
C ALA A 317 -49.31 6.31 6.45
N SER A 318 -50.34 7.11 6.29
CA SER A 318 -51.54 6.97 5.43
C SER A 318 -51.42 6.18 4.13
N ALA A 319 -52.42 5.33 3.86
CA ALA A 319 -52.72 4.80 2.52
C ALA A 319 -54.09 5.32 2.04
N THR A 320 -54.19 5.68 0.77
CA THR A 320 -55.46 5.88 0.05
C THR A 320 -55.76 4.65 -0.83
N ARG A 321 -57.04 4.26 -0.89
CA ARG A 321 -57.56 3.13 -1.69
C ARG A 321 -57.73 3.58 -3.17
N SER A 322 -57.89 2.72 -4.19
CA SER A 322 -58.92 1.67 -4.34
C SER A 322 -58.59 0.66 -5.48
N PRO A 323 -59.40 -0.43 -5.73
CA PRO A 323 -58.81 -1.74 -6.03
C PRO A 323 -59.35 -2.51 -7.26
N ALA A 324 -58.61 -3.53 -7.71
CA ALA A 324 -59.07 -4.79 -8.31
C ALA A 324 -57.85 -5.72 -8.56
N ARG A 325 -57.93 -7.06 -8.55
CA ARG A 325 -58.89 -8.05 -8.02
C ARG A 325 -58.07 -9.32 -7.68
N ARG A 326 -58.49 -10.10 -6.68
CA ARG A 326 -57.97 -11.48 -6.47
C ARG A 326 -58.89 -12.48 -7.20
N CYS A 327 -58.35 -13.59 -7.70
CA CYS A 327 -58.51 -14.89 -7.04
C CYS A 327 -57.85 -16.08 -7.78
N THR A 328 -57.34 -17.01 -6.98
CA THR A 328 -57.00 -18.42 -7.26
C THR A 328 -58.31 -19.28 -7.22
N PRO A 329 -58.37 -20.65 -7.27
CA PRO A 329 -57.30 -21.64 -7.05
C PRO A 329 -57.33 -23.02 -7.77
N THR A 330 -56.23 -23.77 -7.58
CA THR A 330 -56.07 -25.26 -7.40
C THR A 330 -56.99 -26.31 -8.08
N CYS A 331 -56.35 -27.31 -8.71
CA CYS A 331 -56.53 -28.75 -8.42
C CYS A 331 -55.24 -29.53 -8.83
N ARG A 332 -54.58 -30.28 -7.93
CA ARG A 332 -54.76 -31.70 -7.56
C ARG A 332 -54.34 -32.75 -8.62
N GLY A 333 -53.14 -33.33 -8.41
CA GLY A 333 -52.93 -34.79 -8.29
C GLY A 333 -52.84 -35.68 -9.54
N CYS A 334 -51.60 -36.06 -9.90
CA CYS A 334 -51.16 -37.42 -10.31
C CYS A 334 -49.62 -37.40 -10.32
N ALA A 335 -48.93 -38.28 -9.56
CA ALA A 335 -48.65 -39.68 -9.89
C ALA A 335 -47.81 -39.81 -11.17
N GLY A 336 -46.51 -40.11 -11.02
CA GLY A 336 -45.51 -40.03 -12.10
C GLY A 336 -44.98 -41.38 -12.59
N ALA A 337 -44.27 -41.34 -13.73
CA ALA A 337 -43.50 -42.44 -14.29
C ALA A 337 -42.18 -41.92 -14.88
N ARG A 338 -41.27 -42.82 -15.27
CA ARG A 338 -39.93 -42.50 -15.79
C ARG A 338 -39.85 -42.65 -17.32
N CYS A 339 -38.69 -42.28 -17.85
CA CYS A 339 -38.03 -42.85 -19.04
C CYS A 339 -38.33 -42.29 -20.47
N THR A 340 -37.39 -41.44 -20.91
CA THR A 340 -36.56 -41.59 -22.14
C THR A 340 -37.14 -41.42 -23.56
N ALA A 341 -36.20 -41.05 -24.47
CA ALA A 341 -36.16 -41.29 -25.92
C ALA A 341 -36.93 -40.30 -26.84
N ARG A 342 -36.45 -39.97 -28.08
CA ARG A 342 -35.11 -40.05 -28.73
C ARG A 342 -35.13 -39.26 -30.07
N SER A 343 -33.95 -39.06 -30.70
CA SER A 343 -33.65 -38.47 -32.03
C SER A 343 -33.46 -36.95 -32.04
N GLY A 344 -32.64 -36.33 -32.90
CA GLY A 344 -31.76 -36.80 -34.00
C GLY A 344 -31.74 -35.75 -35.15
N ARG A 345 -30.69 -35.48 -35.93
CA ARG A 345 -29.35 -36.10 -36.15
C ARG A 345 -28.27 -35.03 -36.45
N SER A 346 -27.04 -35.51 -36.70
CA SER A 346 -25.84 -34.88 -37.29
C SER A 346 -26.06 -34.28 -38.72
N SER A 347 -25.11 -33.60 -39.41
CA SER A 347 -23.62 -33.69 -39.40
C SER A 347 -22.87 -32.47 -40.01
N ARG A 348 -21.56 -32.33 -39.69
CA ARG A 348 -20.48 -31.61 -40.46
C ARG A 348 -19.81 -32.59 -41.49
N PRO A 349 -18.73 -32.30 -42.27
CA PRO A 349 -17.91 -31.08 -42.57
C PRO A 349 -18.01 -30.74 -44.11
N PRO A 350 -17.01 -30.32 -44.95
CA PRO A 350 -15.63 -29.78 -44.83
C PRO A 350 -15.36 -28.51 -45.70
N ALA A 351 -14.13 -28.30 -46.23
CA ALA A 351 -13.69 -27.18 -47.10
C ALA A 351 -12.49 -27.56 -48.04
N PRO A 352 -12.09 -26.75 -49.06
CA PRO A 352 -10.92 -27.00 -49.92
C PRO A 352 -9.84 -25.88 -50.01
N ARG A 353 -8.85 -26.04 -50.91
CA ARG A 353 -7.57 -25.28 -51.11
C ARG A 353 -7.15 -25.26 -52.61
N ALA A 354 -6.13 -24.53 -53.12
CA ALA A 354 -5.48 -23.22 -52.83
C ALA A 354 -4.33 -22.96 -53.86
N ALA A 355 -3.97 -21.69 -54.17
CA ALA A 355 -2.89 -21.32 -55.14
C ALA A 355 -2.29 -19.93 -54.79
N ARG A 356 -0.97 -19.76 -54.58
CA ARG A 356 0.21 -19.59 -55.50
C ARG A 356 0.49 -18.14 -55.94
N SER A 357 1.78 -17.78 -56.01
CA SER A 357 2.36 -16.43 -56.30
C SER A 357 3.03 -16.37 -57.69
N PRO A 358 3.56 -15.21 -58.17
CA PRO A 358 5.01 -14.95 -58.01
C PRO A 358 5.54 -13.47 -58.04
N ARG A 359 6.76 -13.31 -57.51
CA ARG A 359 7.92 -12.47 -57.95
C ARG A 359 7.96 -10.92 -57.98
N THR A 360 9.15 -10.44 -57.55
CA THR A 360 9.99 -9.30 -58.00
C THR A 360 9.51 -7.83 -57.89
N GLY A 361 10.11 -7.12 -56.91
CA GLY A 361 11.12 -6.09 -57.20
C GLY A 361 10.67 -4.62 -57.33
N SER A 362 11.35 -3.73 -56.61
CA SER A 362 11.41 -2.30 -56.93
C SER A 362 12.80 -1.73 -56.63
N ALA A 363 13.18 -0.67 -57.34
CA ALA A 363 14.44 0.06 -57.17
C ALA A 363 14.17 1.57 -57.13
N ARG A 364 15.22 2.35 -56.86
CA ARG A 364 15.19 3.83 -56.80
C ARG A 364 14.56 4.46 -58.04
N ALA A 365 13.77 5.52 -57.87
CA ALA A 365 14.08 6.84 -58.48
C ALA A 365 13.15 7.97 -57.98
N THR A 366 13.72 9.16 -58.01
CA THR A 366 13.27 10.50 -57.60
C THR A 366 12.07 11.10 -58.35
N THR A 367 11.60 12.26 -57.85
CA THR A 367 10.83 13.32 -58.54
C THR A 367 9.37 12.99 -58.95
N SER A 368 8.41 13.93 -58.93
CA SER A 368 8.46 15.40 -58.66
C SER A 368 7.19 15.92 -57.94
N ALA A 369 7.29 17.12 -57.37
CA ALA A 369 6.14 18.00 -57.02
C ALA A 369 5.52 18.58 -58.34
N PRO A 370 4.44 19.42 -58.36
CA PRO A 370 4.02 20.39 -57.32
C PRO A 370 2.49 20.61 -57.09
N VAL A 371 2.16 21.41 -56.03
CA VAL A 371 1.12 22.47 -55.97
C VAL A 371 -0.36 22.09 -56.37
N THR A 372 -1.41 22.27 -55.55
CA THR A 372 -1.84 23.55 -54.91
C THR A 372 -2.90 23.37 -53.78
N ARG A 373 -2.87 24.30 -52.79
CA ARG A 373 -4.00 24.96 -52.05
C ARG A 373 -5.18 24.21 -51.38
N CYS A 374 -5.32 24.56 -50.09
CA CYS A 374 -6.52 25.10 -49.41
C CYS A 374 -7.67 24.23 -48.84
N CYS A 375 -7.86 24.42 -47.53
CA CYS A 375 -9.11 24.67 -46.80
C CYS A 375 -10.24 23.62 -46.78
N ALA A 376 -10.33 23.00 -45.60
CA ALA A 376 -11.52 22.46 -44.94
C ALA A 376 -12.65 23.52 -44.70
N PRO A 377 -13.75 23.20 -43.98
CA PRO A 377 -14.37 21.90 -43.65
C PRO A 377 -15.88 21.84 -43.98
N TRP A 378 -16.51 20.67 -43.74
CA TRP A 378 -17.88 20.53 -43.23
C TRP A 378 -17.91 19.39 -42.20
#